data_AF-A0A0P6S0B5-F1
#
_entry.id   AF-A0A0P6S0B5-F1
#
_cell.length_a   1.000
_cell.length_b   1.000
_cell.length_c   1.000
_cell.angle_alpha   90.00
_cell.angle_beta   90.00
_cell.angle_gamma   90.00
#
_symmetry.space_group_name_H-M   'P 1'
#
loop_
_entity.id
_entity.type
_entity.pdbx_description
1 polymer ?
#
loop_
_entity_poly.entity_id
_entity_poly.type
_entity_poly.pdbx_seq_one_letter_code
_entity_poly.pdbx_strand_id
1 'polypeptide(L)'
;MGAVMGKRLYCDINVRGTVYADANAAADALGVTAGQVRMAVRRGRLDTLGTRPDFRPVTIRGVTYDNFSDAARALGVNPNTVRAAYRNGTLHRVGTGRVGPEPMRVQIAGQVFDNVHAAAKHFGCCPHTIWAALADGDPDRVARPQRYNPWKSKRFQIGTLSFPSMRAASRALGFKDEEFIAKAVKRKSKRGQERIMVAAMHYAAKHGGSVPVFGAVGGSR
;
A
#
# COMPACT_ATOMS: atom_id res chain seq x y z
N MET A 1 -23.17 -41.16 -35.00
CA MET A 1 -21.93 -41.23 -35.82
C MET A 1 -20.83 -40.47 -35.09
N GLY A 2 -19.95 -41.19 -34.38
CA GLY A 2 -18.82 -40.57 -33.65
C GLY A 2 -17.63 -40.40 -34.58
N ALA A 3 -17.18 -39.16 -34.80
CA ALA A 3 -15.96 -38.89 -35.54
C ALA A 3 -14.75 -39.45 -34.75
N VAL A 4 -14.17 -40.54 -35.25
CA VAL A 4 -12.87 -41.03 -34.78
C VAL A 4 -11.84 -39.97 -35.17
N MET A 5 -11.50 -39.11 -34.21
CA MET A 5 -10.51 -38.05 -34.37
C MET A 5 -9.15 -38.71 -34.60
N GLY A 6 -8.79 -38.91 -35.86
CA GLY A 6 -7.58 -39.60 -36.29
C GLY A 6 -6.36 -39.02 -35.58
N LYS A 7 -5.60 -39.89 -34.89
CA LYS A 7 -4.30 -39.53 -34.32
C LYS A 7 -3.47 -38.91 -35.45
N ARG A 8 -3.13 -37.62 -35.33
CA ARG A 8 -2.17 -36.98 -36.23
C ARG A 8 -0.87 -37.78 -36.15
N LEU A 9 -0.58 -38.55 -37.18
CA LEU A 9 0.68 -39.26 -37.32
C LEU A 9 1.74 -38.20 -37.60
N TYR A 10 2.66 -38.02 -36.65
CA TYR A 10 3.82 -37.16 -36.82
C TYR A 10 4.93 -38.03 -37.42
N CYS A 11 4.86 -38.25 -38.73
CA CYS A 11 5.91 -38.91 -39.51
C CYS A 11 6.85 -37.88 -40.13
N ASP A 12 8.08 -38.29 -40.43
CA ASP A 12 9.10 -37.51 -41.14
C ASP A 12 9.43 -36.15 -40.50
N ILE A 13 9.76 -36.19 -39.21
CA ILE A 13 10.11 -34.97 -38.47
C ILE A 13 11.56 -34.60 -38.80
N ASN A 14 11.75 -33.54 -39.57
CA ASN A 14 13.07 -32.98 -39.84
C ASN A 14 13.51 -32.07 -38.69
N VAL A 15 14.60 -32.44 -38.00
CA VAL A 15 15.25 -31.62 -36.98
C VAL A 15 16.70 -31.41 -37.39
N ARG A 16 17.08 -30.15 -37.68
CA ARG A 16 18.47 -29.78 -38.00
C ARG A 16 19.09 -30.63 -39.14
N GLY A 17 18.30 -30.93 -40.17
CA GLY A 17 18.75 -31.71 -41.34
C GLY A 17 18.70 -33.23 -41.16
N THR A 18 18.33 -33.72 -39.98
CA THR A 18 18.11 -35.16 -39.73
C THR A 18 16.62 -35.44 -39.72
N VAL A 19 16.17 -36.36 -40.57
CA VAL A 19 14.75 -36.79 -40.64
C VAL A 19 14.56 -37.99 -39.73
N TYR A 20 13.62 -37.88 -38.80
CA TYR A 20 13.24 -38.96 -37.89
C TYR A 20 11.90 -39.56 -38.31
N ALA A 21 11.81 -40.90 -38.26
CA ALA A 21 10.62 -41.63 -38.67
C ALA A 21 9.37 -41.26 -37.85
N ASP A 22 9.55 -41.00 -36.55
CA ASP A 22 8.48 -40.55 -35.67
C ASP A 22 8.98 -39.67 -34.51
N ALA A 23 8.04 -39.17 -33.71
CA ALA A 23 8.32 -38.32 -32.55
C ALA A 23 9.06 -39.04 -31.40
N ASN A 24 9.01 -40.37 -31.31
CA ASN A 24 9.71 -41.12 -30.28
C ASN A 24 11.18 -41.32 -30.67
N ALA A 25 11.45 -41.69 -31.92
CA ALA A 25 12.80 -41.77 -32.48
C ALA A 25 13.55 -40.43 -32.37
N ALA A 26 12.87 -39.32 -32.67
CA ALA A 26 13.42 -37.98 -32.45
C ALA A 26 13.66 -37.66 -30.97
N ALA A 27 12.78 -38.14 -30.07
CA ALA A 27 12.90 -37.91 -28.64
C ALA A 27 14.09 -38.64 -28.03
N ASP A 28 14.28 -39.92 -28.40
CA ASP A 28 15.37 -40.76 -27.93
C ASP A 28 16.73 -40.23 -28.42
N ALA A 29 16.82 -39.84 -29.71
CA ALA A 29 18.04 -39.29 -30.27
C ALA A 29 18.45 -37.93 -29.66
N LEU A 30 17.47 -37.12 -29.26
CA LEU A 30 17.71 -35.77 -28.72
C LEU A 30 17.71 -35.72 -27.17
N GLY A 31 17.45 -36.83 -26.50
CA GLY A 31 17.34 -36.90 -25.03
C GLY A 31 16.20 -36.03 -24.47
N VAL A 32 15.11 -35.91 -25.21
CA VAL A 32 13.91 -35.14 -24.82
C VAL A 32 12.70 -36.08 -24.76
N THR A 33 11.56 -35.59 -24.29
CA THR A 33 10.32 -36.38 -24.30
C THR A 33 9.59 -36.25 -25.65
N ALA A 34 8.91 -37.30 -26.09
CA ALA A 34 8.07 -37.25 -27.31
C ALA A 34 7.00 -36.14 -27.27
N GLY A 35 6.53 -35.78 -26.07
CA GLY A 35 5.65 -34.64 -25.86
C GLY A 35 6.29 -33.30 -26.24
N GLN A 36 7.55 -33.08 -25.86
CA GLN A 36 8.31 -31.88 -26.24
C GLN A 36 8.52 -31.80 -27.75
N VAL A 37 8.82 -32.93 -28.41
CA VAL A 37 8.94 -33.01 -29.87
C VAL A 37 7.63 -32.59 -30.53
N ARG A 38 6.49 -33.20 -30.15
CA ARG A 38 5.17 -32.83 -30.71
C ARG A 38 4.81 -31.36 -30.46
N MET A 39 5.15 -30.83 -29.29
CA MET A 39 4.93 -29.42 -28.96
C MET A 39 5.81 -28.48 -29.79
N ALA A 40 7.05 -28.86 -30.08
CA ALA A 40 7.95 -28.11 -30.93
C ALA A 40 7.51 -28.15 -32.40
N VAL A 41 7.05 -29.29 -32.92
CA VAL A 41 6.40 -29.39 -34.25
C VAL A 41 5.23 -28.42 -34.32
N ARG A 42 4.33 -28.47 -33.33
CA ARG A 42 3.13 -27.60 -33.29
C ARG A 42 3.48 -26.11 -33.24
N ARG A 43 4.61 -25.74 -32.65
CA ARG A 43 5.07 -24.34 -32.50
C ARG A 43 6.04 -23.92 -33.61
N GLY A 44 6.40 -24.80 -34.54
CA GLY A 44 7.41 -24.54 -35.57
C GLY A 44 8.81 -24.26 -34.99
N ARG A 45 9.17 -24.89 -33.87
CA ARG A 45 10.44 -24.66 -33.14
C ARG A 45 11.32 -25.90 -33.06
N LEU A 46 11.35 -26.69 -34.13
CA LEU A 46 12.11 -27.94 -34.17
C LEU A 46 13.62 -27.73 -34.03
N ASP A 47 14.16 -26.65 -34.60
CA ASP A 47 15.61 -26.36 -34.56
C ASP A 47 16.14 -26.10 -33.14
N THR A 48 15.25 -25.73 -32.21
CA THR A 48 15.58 -25.46 -30.79
C THR A 48 15.29 -26.64 -29.86
N LEU A 49 14.96 -27.82 -30.39
CA LEU A 49 14.77 -29.02 -29.57
C LEU A 49 16.09 -29.54 -29.02
N GLY A 50 16.11 -29.84 -27.72
CA GLY A 50 17.27 -30.43 -27.04
C GLY A 50 18.39 -29.45 -26.75
N THR A 51 18.36 -28.23 -27.29
CA THR A 51 19.25 -27.14 -26.85
C THR A 51 18.79 -26.65 -25.48
N ARG A 52 19.58 -26.98 -24.45
CA ARG A 52 19.41 -26.35 -23.14
C ARG A 52 19.74 -24.86 -23.34
N PRO A 53 18.86 -23.93 -22.92
CA PRO A 53 19.21 -22.52 -22.94
C PRO A 53 20.48 -22.34 -22.10
N ASP A 54 21.46 -21.61 -22.63
CA ASP A 54 22.72 -21.34 -21.93
C ASP A 54 22.43 -20.90 -20.49
N PHE A 55 23.00 -21.64 -19.55
CA PHE A 55 22.88 -21.32 -18.14
C PHE A 55 23.59 -19.99 -17.91
N ARG A 56 22.80 -18.94 -17.63
CA ARG A 56 23.36 -17.64 -17.26
C ARG A 56 23.67 -17.66 -15.77
N PRO A 57 24.95 -17.57 -15.38
CA PRO A 57 25.30 -17.48 -13.96
C PRO A 57 24.71 -16.20 -13.37
N VAL A 58 24.25 -16.28 -12.12
CA VAL A 58 23.63 -15.17 -11.41
C VAL A 58 24.26 -15.00 -10.04
N THR A 59 24.73 -13.79 -9.74
CA THR A 59 25.29 -13.45 -8.44
C THR A 59 24.21 -12.81 -7.56
N ILE A 60 23.93 -13.43 -6.40
CA ILE A 60 22.95 -12.94 -5.43
C ILE A 60 23.66 -12.85 -4.08
N ARG A 61 23.74 -11.63 -3.53
CA ARG A 61 24.35 -11.34 -2.21
C ARG A 61 25.78 -11.90 -2.07
N GLY A 62 26.58 -11.76 -3.12
CA GLY A 62 27.99 -12.23 -3.15
C GLY A 62 28.17 -13.71 -3.49
N VAL A 63 27.10 -14.49 -3.61
CA VAL A 63 27.15 -15.90 -4.02
C VAL A 63 26.76 -16.03 -5.49
N THR A 64 27.63 -16.62 -6.30
CA THR A 64 27.37 -16.89 -7.72
C THR A 64 26.78 -18.30 -7.88
N TYR A 65 25.64 -18.38 -8.55
CA TYR A 65 24.95 -19.63 -8.87
C TYR A 65 25.01 -19.88 -10.37
N ASP A 66 25.07 -21.15 -10.78
CA ASP A 66 25.16 -21.53 -12.19
C ASP A 66 23.92 -21.12 -13.00
N ASN A 67 22.74 -21.14 -12.37
CA ASN A 67 21.50 -20.73 -13.01
C ASN A 67 20.43 -20.27 -12.00
N PHE A 68 19.33 -19.71 -12.53
CA PHE A 68 18.19 -19.23 -11.74
C PHE A 68 17.51 -20.33 -10.90
N SER A 69 17.50 -21.57 -11.37
CA SER A 69 16.85 -22.69 -10.66
C SER A 69 17.66 -23.12 -9.44
N ASP A 70 18.99 -23.13 -9.54
CA ASP A 70 19.88 -23.46 -8.42
C ASP A 70 19.88 -22.34 -7.39
N ALA A 71 19.91 -21.07 -7.82
CA ALA A 71 19.70 -19.92 -6.93
C ALA A 71 18.35 -20.00 -6.20
N ALA A 72 17.29 -20.39 -6.91
CA ALA A 72 15.95 -20.53 -6.32
C ALA A 72 15.88 -21.66 -5.30
N ARG A 73 16.51 -22.81 -5.59
CA ARG A 73 16.59 -23.95 -4.67
C ARG A 73 17.35 -23.58 -3.40
N ALA A 74 18.50 -22.91 -3.53
CA ALA A 74 19.32 -22.48 -2.40
C ALA A 74 18.59 -21.45 -1.51
N LEU A 75 17.80 -20.55 -2.10
CA LEU A 75 17.05 -19.51 -1.38
C LEU A 75 15.64 -19.93 -0.95
N GLY A 76 15.19 -21.14 -1.31
CA GLY A 76 13.84 -21.62 -1.00
C GLY A 76 12.73 -20.84 -1.68
N VAL A 77 12.95 -20.31 -2.89
CA VAL A 77 11.98 -19.50 -3.64
C VAL A 77 11.63 -20.13 -4.99
N ASN A 78 10.60 -19.59 -5.67
CA ASN A 78 10.27 -20.01 -7.03
C ASN A 78 11.30 -19.44 -8.05
N PRO A 79 11.81 -20.23 -9.02
CA PRO A 79 12.72 -19.75 -10.07
C PRO A 79 12.20 -18.54 -10.85
N ASN A 80 10.89 -18.44 -11.05
CA ASN A 80 10.28 -17.27 -11.72
C ASN A 80 10.44 -15.99 -10.89
N THR A 81 10.45 -16.08 -9.56
CA THR A 81 10.70 -14.95 -8.65
C THR A 81 12.12 -14.43 -8.83
N VAL A 82 13.10 -15.33 -8.91
CA VAL A 82 14.51 -14.96 -9.18
C VAL A 82 14.62 -14.30 -10.55
N ARG A 83 13.95 -14.86 -11.57
CA ARG A 83 13.97 -14.33 -12.94
C ARG A 83 13.28 -12.96 -13.06
N ALA A 84 12.25 -12.71 -12.25
CA ALA A 84 11.61 -11.40 -12.15
C ALA A 84 12.52 -10.39 -11.44
N ALA A 85 13.13 -10.78 -10.32
CA ALA A 85 14.08 -9.93 -9.60
C ALA A 85 15.32 -9.59 -10.44
N TYR A 86 15.82 -10.54 -11.24
CA TYR A 86 16.89 -10.31 -12.20
C TYR A 86 16.53 -9.21 -13.21
N ARG A 87 15.35 -9.32 -13.83
CA ARG A 87 14.85 -8.32 -14.79
C ARG A 87 14.64 -6.95 -14.15
N ASN A 88 14.24 -6.92 -12.88
CA ASN A 88 13.98 -5.69 -12.13
C ASN A 88 15.23 -5.12 -11.43
N GLY A 89 16.39 -5.78 -11.52
CA GLY A 89 17.60 -5.38 -10.80
C GLY A 89 17.52 -5.51 -9.27
N THR A 90 16.59 -6.33 -8.75
CA THR A 90 16.33 -6.48 -7.31
C THR A 90 16.78 -7.82 -6.73
N LEU A 91 17.84 -8.41 -7.31
CA LEU A 91 18.36 -9.73 -6.92
C LEU A 91 18.71 -9.83 -5.43
N HIS A 92 19.20 -8.76 -4.81
CA HIS A 92 19.51 -8.71 -3.38
C HIS A 92 18.31 -9.02 -2.47
N ARG A 93 17.08 -8.86 -2.96
CA ARG A 93 15.82 -9.02 -2.21
C ARG A 93 15.20 -10.41 -2.36
N VAL A 94 15.74 -11.25 -3.23
CA VAL A 94 15.20 -12.60 -3.48
C VAL A 94 15.36 -13.43 -2.21
N GLY A 95 14.26 -13.97 -1.66
CA GLY A 95 14.30 -14.87 -0.50
C GLY A 95 14.43 -14.17 0.86
N THR A 96 14.29 -12.84 0.95
CA THR A 96 14.29 -12.12 2.23
C THR A 96 12.87 -11.86 2.79
N GLY A 97 11.84 -12.49 2.20
CA GLY A 97 10.44 -12.37 2.62
C GLY A 97 9.74 -11.14 2.03
N ARG A 98 8.66 -10.69 2.67
CA ARG A 98 7.87 -9.53 2.24
C ARG A 98 8.60 -8.23 2.59
N VAL A 99 9.57 -7.86 1.77
CA VAL A 99 10.31 -6.61 1.93
C VAL A 99 9.50 -5.48 1.30
N GLY A 100 9.01 -4.54 2.11
CA GLY A 100 8.39 -3.30 1.66
C GLY A 100 9.35 -2.43 0.84
N PRO A 101 8.91 -1.28 0.29
CA PRO A 101 9.77 -0.34 -0.44
C PRO A 101 11.09 -0.07 0.29
N GLU A 102 12.17 0.18 -0.45
CA GLU A 102 13.45 0.49 0.19
C GLU A 102 13.29 1.71 1.10
N PRO A 103 13.90 1.67 2.31
CA PRO A 103 13.80 2.77 3.25
C PRO A 103 14.35 4.05 2.60
N MET A 104 13.46 5.01 2.36
CA MET A 104 13.83 6.32 1.85
C MET A 104 14.43 7.14 2.99
N ARG A 105 15.69 7.55 2.84
CA ARG A 105 16.32 8.51 3.75
C ARG A 105 15.57 9.83 3.68
N VAL A 106 15.27 10.41 4.84
CA VAL A 106 14.50 11.66 4.93
C VAL A 106 15.23 12.66 5.82
N GLN A 107 15.23 13.92 5.39
CA GLN A 107 15.75 15.03 6.17
C GLN A 107 14.58 15.86 6.71
N ILE A 108 14.50 16.03 8.03
CA ILE A 108 13.43 16.77 8.71
C ILE A 108 14.07 17.62 9.82
N ALA A 109 13.80 18.92 9.82
CA ALA A 109 14.32 19.90 10.76
C ALA A 109 15.86 19.84 10.89
N GLY A 110 16.55 19.67 9.76
CA GLY A 110 18.02 19.57 9.69
C GLY A 110 18.60 18.21 10.10
N GLN A 111 17.79 17.27 10.60
CA GLN A 111 18.24 15.91 10.96
C GLN A 111 17.97 14.93 9.83
N VAL A 112 18.93 14.05 9.55
CA VAL A 112 18.80 12.98 8.54
C VAL A 112 18.45 11.67 9.23
N PHE A 113 17.38 11.02 8.77
CA PHE A 113 16.90 9.74 9.25
C PHE A 113 17.00 8.69 8.16
N ASP A 114 17.33 7.44 8.54
CA ASP A 114 17.44 6.33 7.59
C ASP A 114 16.11 5.99 6.91
N ASN A 115 15.00 6.20 7.61
CA ASN A 115 13.67 5.97 7.07
C ASN A 115 12.61 6.84 7.76
N VAL A 116 11.44 6.93 7.12
CA VAL A 116 10.27 7.67 7.63
C VAL A 116 9.80 7.17 9.00
N HIS A 117 9.92 5.87 9.30
CA HIS A 117 9.51 5.34 10.60
C HIS A 117 10.42 5.78 11.74
N ALA A 118 11.73 5.89 11.49
CA ALA A 118 12.70 6.40 12.45
C ALA A 118 12.42 7.87 12.77
N ALA A 119 12.16 8.68 11.74
CA ALA A 119 11.73 10.06 11.91
C ALA A 119 10.40 10.15 12.69
N ALA A 120 9.42 9.32 12.35
CA ALA A 120 8.11 9.31 13.01
C ALA A 120 8.23 9.01 14.52
N LYS A 121 9.08 8.03 14.86
CA LYS A 121 9.41 7.70 16.24
C LYS A 121 10.10 8.85 16.97
N HIS A 122 11.04 9.54 16.31
CA HIS A 122 11.75 10.68 16.89
C HIS A 122 10.81 11.85 17.21
N PHE A 123 9.92 12.20 16.28
CA PHE A 123 8.95 13.29 16.46
C PHE A 123 7.66 12.88 17.21
N GLY A 124 7.51 11.61 17.60
CA GLY A 124 6.32 11.12 18.29
C GLY A 124 5.03 11.20 17.46
N CYS A 125 5.12 11.07 16.14
CA CYS A 125 3.98 11.19 15.22
C CYS A 125 3.75 9.91 14.41
N CYS A 126 2.63 9.84 13.69
CA CYS A 126 2.37 8.73 12.78
C CYS A 126 3.20 8.87 11.49
N PRO A 127 3.72 7.77 10.90
CA PRO A 127 4.47 7.81 9.64
C PRO A 127 3.72 8.51 8.51
N HIS A 128 2.39 8.40 8.49
CA HIS A 128 1.54 9.06 7.51
C HIS A 128 1.64 10.59 7.57
N THR A 129 1.85 11.18 8.76
CA THR A 129 2.05 12.62 8.95
C THR A 129 3.31 13.10 8.25
N ILE A 130 4.38 12.30 8.30
CA ILE A 130 5.64 12.60 7.61
C ILE A 130 5.48 12.46 6.11
N TRP A 131 4.82 11.41 5.62
CA TRP A 131 4.53 11.27 4.20
C TRP A 131 3.71 12.46 3.67
N ALA A 132 2.71 12.92 4.41
CA ALA A 132 1.93 14.10 4.06
C ALA A 132 2.82 15.37 4.03
N ALA A 133 3.71 15.55 5.01
CA ALA A 133 4.62 16.70 5.04
C ALA A 133 5.62 16.69 3.85
N LEU A 134 6.14 15.52 3.49
CA LEU A 134 7.00 15.34 2.32
C LEU A 134 6.25 15.60 1.02
N ALA A 135 5.01 15.10 0.90
CA ALA A 135 4.16 15.32 -0.27
C ALA A 135 3.74 16.79 -0.42
N ASP A 136 3.53 17.49 0.70
CA ASP A 136 3.24 18.93 0.74
C ASP A 136 4.49 19.80 0.48
N GLY A 137 5.69 19.20 0.42
CA GLY A 137 6.96 19.92 0.21
C GLY A 137 7.49 20.70 1.42
N ASP A 138 6.90 20.52 2.61
CA ASP A 138 7.31 21.16 3.87
C ASP A 138 7.56 20.09 4.95
N PRO A 139 8.67 19.32 4.86
CA PRO A 139 8.98 18.25 5.82
C PRO A 139 9.10 18.77 7.26
N ASP A 140 9.62 19.98 7.42
CA ASP A 140 9.87 20.61 8.72
C ASP A 140 8.59 20.96 9.48
N ARG A 141 7.43 20.94 8.82
CA ARG A 141 6.12 21.13 9.46
C ARG A 141 5.90 20.18 10.63
N VAL A 142 6.45 18.97 10.56
CA VAL A 142 6.29 17.93 11.60
C VAL A 142 6.96 18.35 12.92
N ALA A 143 8.02 19.15 12.86
CA ALA A 143 8.74 19.64 14.03
C ALA A 143 8.11 20.92 14.63
N ARG A 144 7.18 21.57 13.92
CA ARG A 144 6.55 22.82 14.39
C ARG A 144 5.41 22.50 15.35
N PRO A 145 5.22 23.29 16.43
CA PRO A 145 4.08 23.11 17.32
C PRO A 145 2.78 23.31 16.55
N GLN A 146 1.80 22.44 16.78
CA GLN A 146 0.50 22.54 16.14
C GLN A 146 -0.19 23.84 16.58
N ARG A 147 -0.35 24.78 15.66
CA ARG A 147 -1.10 26.01 15.93
C ARG A 147 -2.60 25.71 15.88
N TYR A 148 -3.30 25.91 16.99
CA TYR A 148 -4.76 25.90 17.00
C TYR A 148 -5.27 27.02 16.09
N ASN A 149 -6.12 26.67 15.11
CA ASN A 149 -6.71 27.64 14.20
C ASN A 149 -8.17 27.92 14.62
N PRO A 150 -8.44 28.98 15.41
CA PRO A 150 -9.76 29.27 15.93
C PRO A 150 -10.76 29.58 14.81
N TRP A 151 -10.33 30.16 13.69
CA TRP A 151 -11.19 30.53 12.55
C TRP A 151 -11.84 29.34 11.85
N LYS A 152 -11.26 28.14 11.97
CA LYS A 152 -11.89 26.91 11.48
C LYS A 152 -13.08 26.47 12.33
N SER A 153 -13.26 27.03 13.52
CA SER A 153 -14.42 26.76 14.36
C SER A 153 -15.63 27.49 13.78
N LYS A 154 -16.54 26.74 13.16
CA LYS A 154 -17.79 27.31 12.66
C LYS A 154 -18.64 27.77 13.84
N ARG A 155 -19.15 29.01 13.76
CA ARG A 155 -20.17 29.51 14.69
C ARG A 155 -21.36 28.55 14.70
N PHE A 156 -21.91 28.30 15.88
CA PHE A 156 -22.98 27.34 16.07
C PHE A 156 -24.19 28.01 16.69
N GLN A 157 -25.36 27.83 16.10
CA GLN A 157 -26.60 28.46 16.53
C GLN A 157 -27.60 27.41 17.03
N ILE A 158 -28.29 27.74 18.12
CA ILE A 158 -29.40 26.94 18.67
C ILE A 158 -30.55 27.92 18.95
N GLY A 159 -31.57 27.93 18.08
CA GLY A 159 -32.62 28.94 18.14
C GLY A 159 -32.04 30.34 18.00
N THR A 160 -32.26 31.20 19.01
CA THR A 160 -31.73 32.58 19.08
C THR A 160 -30.33 32.68 19.68
N LEU A 161 -29.81 31.60 20.27
CA LEU A 161 -28.49 31.58 20.89
C LEU A 161 -27.40 31.33 19.84
N SER A 162 -26.33 32.13 19.87
CA SER A 162 -25.17 32.00 18.97
C SER A 162 -23.90 31.80 19.78
N PHE A 163 -23.17 30.73 19.46
CA PHE A 163 -21.94 30.35 20.14
C PHE A 163 -20.74 30.38 19.16
N PRO A 164 -19.51 30.66 19.64
CA PRO A 164 -18.31 30.62 18.80
C PRO A 164 -18.01 29.25 18.20
N SER A 165 -18.39 28.17 18.89
CA SER A 165 -18.23 26.78 18.43
C SER A 165 -19.19 25.84 19.16
N MET A 166 -19.38 24.61 18.64
CA MET A 166 -20.15 23.56 19.34
C MET A 166 -19.55 23.17 20.69
N ARG A 167 -18.22 23.27 20.86
CA ARG A 167 -17.54 22.98 22.12
C ARG A 167 -17.83 24.07 23.16
N ALA A 168 -17.76 25.33 22.74
CA ALA A 168 -18.14 26.47 23.58
C ALA A 168 -19.63 26.39 23.98
N ALA A 169 -20.51 26.01 23.05
CA ALA A 169 -21.91 25.75 23.35
C ALA A 169 -22.07 24.61 24.37
N SER A 170 -21.31 23.51 24.25
CA SER A 170 -21.41 22.38 25.19
C SER A 170 -21.03 22.79 26.60
N ARG A 171 -19.95 23.58 26.73
CA ARG A 171 -19.50 24.12 28.01
C ARG A 171 -20.49 25.11 28.61
N ALA A 172 -20.99 26.06 27.80
CA ALA A 172 -21.95 27.07 28.24
C ALA A 172 -23.28 26.45 28.70
N LEU A 173 -23.76 25.42 28.00
CA LEU A 173 -25.00 24.70 28.34
C LEU A 173 -24.83 23.70 29.49
N GLY A 174 -23.63 23.56 30.06
CA GLY A 174 -23.37 22.72 31.23
C GLY A 174 -23.28 21.22 30.95
N PHE A 175 -22.98 20.81 29.72
CA PHE A 175 -22.74 19.40 29.42
C PHE A 175 -21.37 18.96 29.96
N LYS A 176 -21.33 17.79 30.61
CA LYS A 176 -20.08 17.19 31.15
C LYS A 176 -19.07 16.84 30.04
N ASP A 177 -19.56 16.40 28.88
CA ASP A 177 -18.73 16.15 27.70
C ASP A 177 -18.75 17.39 26.80
N GLU A 178 -17.60 18.01 26.61
CA GLU A 178 -17.46 19.20 25.76
C GLU A 178 -17.72 18.90 24.27
N GLU A 179 -17.74 17.63 23.88
CA GLU A 179 -18.09 17.18 22.53
C GLU A 179 -19.54 16.71 22.40
N PHE A 180 -20.35 16.79 23.47
CA PHE A 180 -21.71 16.25 23.49
C PHE A 180 -22.56 16.76 22.32
N ILE A 181 -22.57 18.08 22.10
CA ILE A 181 -23.33 18.71 21.01
C ILE A 181 -22.82 18.22 19.64
N ALA A 182 -21.50 18.17 19.45
CA ALA A 182 -20.91 17.71 18.19
C ALA A 182 -21.30 16.25 17.89
N LYS A 183 -21.26 15.37 18.91
CA LYS A 183 -21.67 13.96 18.79
C LYS A 183 -23.17 13.84 18.49
N ALA A 184 -24.02 14.59 19.17
CA ALA A 184 -25.47 14.56 18.99
C ALA A 184 -25.88 15.04 17.59
N VAL A 185 -25.29 16.13 17.11
CA VAL A 185 -25.52 16.67 15.75
C VAL A 185 -25.02 15.70 14.70
N LYS A 186 -23.78 15.19 14.83
CA LYS A 186 -23.19 14.22 13.88
C LYS A 186 -24.02 12.94 13.77
N ARG A 187 -24.53 12.43 14.90
CA ARG A 187 -25.33 11.19 14.95
C ARG A 187 -26.82 11.40 14.67
N LYS A 188 -27.28 12.64 14.53
CA LYS A 188 -28.71 13.00 14.38
C LYS A 188 -29.61 12.35 15.45
N SER A 189 -29.13 12.26 16.69
CA SER A 189 -29.88 11.60 17.76
C SER A 189 -31.03 12.49 18.23
N LYS A 190 -32.28 12.01 18.11
CA LYS A 190 -33.49 12.74 18.58
C LYS A 190 -33.38 13.10 20.06
N ARG A 191 -33.11 12.11 20.93
CA ARG A 191 -32.88 12.32 22.38
C ARG A 191 -31.74 13.30 22.66
N GLY A 192 -30.67 13.27 21.86
CA GLY A 192 -29.57 14.22 21.98
C GLY A 192 -29.99 15.65 21.66
N GLN A 193 -30.74 15.83 20.58
CA GLN A 193 -31.26 17.13 20.15
C GLN A 193 -32.27 17.70 21.14
N GLU A 194 -33.17 16.88 21.68
CA GLU A 194 -34.12 17.27 22.73
C GLU A 194 -33.38 17.80 23.97
N ARG A 195 -32.35 17.07 24.43
CA ARG A 195 -31.53 17.52 25.58
C ARG A 195 -30.81 18.83 25.31
N ILE A 196 -30.31 19.04 24.09
CA ILE A 196 -29.67 20.30 23.68
C ILE A 196 -30.69 21.43 23.69
N MET A 197 -31.90 21.20 23.18
CA MET A 197 -32.96 22.20 23.16
C MET A 197 -33.40 22.58 24.57
N VAL A 198 -33.63 21.59 25.44
CA VAL A 198 -34.00 21.82 26.86
C VAL A 198 -32.90 22.62 27.57
N ALA A 199 -31.63 22.23 27.41
CA ALA A 199 -30.51 22.96 28.02
C ALA A 199 -30.40 24.39 27.47
N ALA A 200 -30.61 24.58 26.17
CA ALA A 200 -30.62 25.90 25.53
C ALA A 200 -31.75 26.78 26.06
N MET A 201 -32.96 26.23 26.25
CA MET A 201 -34.09 26.94 26.85
C MET A 201 -33.79 27.38 28.29
N HIS A 202 -33.25 26.49 29.13
CA HIS A 202 -32.84 26.84 30.48
C HIS A 202 -31.74 27.91 30.51
N TYR A 203 -30.76 27.80 29.60
CA TYR A 203 -29.69 28.78 29.49
C TYR A 203 -30.22 30.16 29.09
N ALA A 204 -31.12 30.22 28.10
CA ALA A 204 -31.76 31.46 27.64
C ALA A 204 -32.59 32.11 28.75
N ALA A 205 -33.37 31.32 29.50
CA ALA A 205 -34.16 31.79 30.63
C ALA A 205 -33.29 32.40 31.75
N LYS A 206 -32.12 31.80 32.02
CA LYS A 206 -31.19 32.28 33.05
C LYS A 206 -30.43 33.56 32.66
N HIS A 207 -30.20 33.80 31.37
CA HIS A 207 -29.36 34.91 30.89
C HIS A 207 -30.15 36.00 30.12
N GLY A 208 -31.48 35.99 30.22
CA GLY A 208 -32.34 37.05 29.66
C GLY A 208 -32.27 37.18 28.13
N GLY A 209 -31.98 36.09 27.41
CA GLY A 209 -31.94 36.06 25.94
C GLY A 209 -30.79 36.80 25.26
N SER A 210 -29.95 37.55 25.99
CA SER A 210 -28.72 38.14 25.46
C SER A 210 -27.53 37.25 25.82
N VAL A 211 -26.82 36.75 24.80
CA VAL A 211 -25.63 35.92 25.03
C VAL A 211 -24.56 36.83 25.62
N PRO A 212 -23.85 36.45 26.70
CA PRO A 212 -22.64 37.16 27.09
C PRO A 212 -21.70 37.15 25.90
N VAL A 213 -21.41 38.33 25.36
CA VAL A 213 -20.31 38.51 24.42
C VAL A 213 -19.07 38.12 25.22
N PHE A 214 -18.61 36.88 25.07
CA PHE A 214 -17.34 36.45 25.62
C PHE A 214 -16.28 37.28 24.89
N GLY A 215 -15.98 38.45 25.46
CA GLY A 215 -14.82 39.24 25.10
C GLY A 215 -13.64 38.30 25.09
N ALA A 216 -12.87 38.34 24.00
CA ALA A 216 -11.68 37.54 23.85
C ALA A 216 -10.74 37.82 25.03
N VAL A 217 -10.79 37.00 26.07
CA VAL A 217 -9.78 36.98 27.11
C VAL A 217 -8.54 36.43 26.41
N GLY A 218 -7.68 37.34 25.97
CA GLY A 218 -6.37 37.04 25.43
C GLY A 218 -5.57 36.29 26.49
N GLY A 219 -5.53 34.97 26.38
CA GLY A 219 -4.63 34.13 27.13
C GLY A 219 -3.23 34.26 26.55
N SER A 220 -2.48 35.24 27.03
CA SER A 220 -1.01 35.22 27.00
C SER A 220 -0.53 34.18 28.03
N ARG A 221 0.07 33.11 27.53
CA ARG A 221 1.07 32.29 28.22
C ARG A 221 2.14 31.92 27.21
#